data_AF-A0AB39V7M7-F1
#
_entry.id   AF-A0AB39V7M7-F1
#
_cell.length_a   1.000
_cell.length_b   1.000
_cell.length_c   1.000
_cell.angle_alpha   90.00
_cell.angle_beta   90.00
_cell.angle_gamma   90.00
#
_symmetry.space_group_name_H-M   'P 1'
#
loop_
_entity.id
_entity.type
_entity.pdbx_description
1 polymer ?
#
loop_
_entity_poly.entity_id
_entity_poly.type
_entity_poly.pdbx_seq_one_letter_code
_entity_poly.pdbx_strand_id
1 'polypeptide(L)' 'MIVGTVIFFEKFETKITIISDGIKEKSIQEELAEDIIPIIHSFSEKFYGMRNKLLKYSK' A
#
# COMPACT_ATOMS: atom_id res chain seq x y z
N MET A 1 -6.83 -4.39 0.03
CA MET A 1 -6.55 -4.16 1.47
C MET A 1 -7.78 -4.24 2.37
N ILE A 2 -8.99 -4.50 1.85
CA ILE A 2 -10.24 -4.44 2.63
C ILE A 2 -10.43 -5.69 3.52
N VAL A 3 -10.06 -6.89 3.03
CA VAL A 3 -10.31 -8.15 3.75
C VAL A 3 -9.59 -8.23 5.09
N GLY A 4 -8.30 -7.89 5.14
CA GLY A 4 -7.53 -7.90 6.40
C GLY A 4 -8.00 -6.86 7.42
N THR A 5 -8.47 -5.72 6.94
CA THR A 5 -8.99 -4.64 7.79
C THR A 5 -10.36 -5.01 8.36
N VAL A 6 -11.24 -5.64 7.59
CA VAL A 6 -12.56 -6.11 8.06
C VAL A 6 -12.40 -7.11 9.21
N ILE A 7 -11.47 -8.07 9.08
CA ILE A 7 -11.19 -9.07 10.14
C ILE A 7 -10.73 -8.41 11.45
N PHE A 8 -9.96 -7.32 11.37
CA PHE A 8 -9.52 -6.58 12.56
C PHE A 8 -10.70 -5.93 13.29
N PHE A 9 -11.61 -5.27 12.57
CA PHE A 9 -12.74 -4.55 13.19
C PHE A 9 -13.84 -5.50 13.71
N GLU A 10 -14.05 -6.66 13.06
CA GLU A 10 -14.95 -7.70 13.55
C GLU A 10 -14.54 -8.23 14.93
N LYS A 11 -13.24 -8.32 15.21
CA LYS A 11 -12.72 -8.70 16.54
C LYS A 11 -13.16 -7.75 17.66
N PHE A 12 -13.46 -6.50 17.34
CA PHE A 12 -13.93 -5.49 18.28
C PHE A 12 -15.42 -5.18 18.10
N GLU A 13 -16.18 -6.13 17.54
CA GLU A 13 -17.63 -6.01 17.31
C GLU A 13 -18.00 -4.75 16.49
N THR A 14 -17.07 -4.24 15.71
CA THR A 14 -17.24 -3.00 14.93
C THR A 14 -17.58 -3.34 13.50
N LYS A 15 -18.78 -2.94 13.06
CA LYS A 15 -19.27 -3.20 11.71
C LYS A 15 -18.90 -2.07 10.75
N ILE A 16 -18.18 -2.41 9.68
CA ILE A 16 -17.97 -1.50 8.55
C ILE A 16 -19.15 -1.62 7.60
N THR A 17 -19.87 -0.52 7.36
CA THR A 17 -20.94 -0.45 6.36
C THR A 17 -20.47 0.38 5.17
N ILE A 18 -20.42 -0.22 3.98
CA ILE A 18 -20.07 0.46 2.74
C ILE A 18 -21.35 1.09 2.18
N ILE A 19 -21.37 2.43 2.09
CA ILE A 19 -22.57 3.20 1.72
C ILE A 19 -22.61 3.47 0.20
N SER A 20 -21.46 3.42 -0.46
CA SER A 20 -21.32 3.50 -1.92
C SER A 20 -20.03 2.78 -2.33
N ASP A 21 -20.13 1.94 -3.36
CA ASP A 21 -19.03 1.21 -4.00
C ASP A 21 -18.04 2.14 -4.72
N GLY A 22 -18.48 3.38 -5.01
CA GLY A 22 -17.67 4.41 -5.63
C GLY A 22 -18.06 4.62 -7.09
N ILE A 23 -18.80 5.70 -7.34
CA ILE A 23 -18.75 6.34 -8.65
C ILE A 23 -17.42 7.09 -8.67
N LYS A 24 -16.38 6.49 -9.24
CA LYS A 24 -15.07 7.14 -9.37
C LYS A 24 -15.07 8.02 -10.61
N GLU A 25 -14.75 9.30 -10.41
CA GLU A 25 -14.48 10.24 -11.51
C GLU A 25 -13.13 9.96 -12.20
N LYS A 26 -12.24 9.18 -11.56
CA LYS A 26 -10.95 8.76 -12.10
C LYS A 26 -11.06 7.44 -12.86
N SER A 27 -10.26 7.32 -13.91
CA SER A 27 -10.11 6.07 -14.65
C SER A 27 -9.50 4.98 -13.76
N ILE A 28 -9.81 3.72 -14.08
CA ILE A 28 -9.23 2.56 -13.39
C ILE A 28 -7.70 2.57 -13.48
N GLN A 29 -7.13 3.10 -14.58
CA GLN A 29 -5.69 3.17 -14.78
C GLN A 29 -5.03 4.18 -13.85
N GLU A 30 -5.65 5.34 -13.62
CA GLU A 30 -5.13 6.37 -12.71
C GLU A 30 -5.09 5.86 -11.28
N GLU A 31 -6.12 5.17 -10.82
CA GLU A 31 -6.15 4.59 -9.48
C GLU A 31 -5.05 3.53 -9.30
N LEU A 32 -4.91 2.63 -10.26
CA LEU A 32 -3.86 1.61 -10.21
C LEU A 32 -2.45 2.23 -10.23
N ALA A 33 -2.27 3.33 -10.98
CA ALA A 33 -1.01 4.07 -11.01
C ALA A 33 -0.72 4.77 -9.67
N GLU A 34 -1.72 5.42 -9.08
CA GLU A 34 -1.63 6.07 -7.77
C GLU A 34 -1.27 5.08 -6.65
N ASP A 35 -1.75 3.85 -6.74
CA ASP A 35 -1.42 2.80 -5.76
C ASP A 35 -0.04 2.18 -5.98
N ILE A 36 0.36 1.93 -7.24
CA ILE A 36 1.61 1.20 -7.53
C ILE A 36 2.86 2.07 -7.41
N ILE A 37 2.79 3.36 -7.73
CA ILE A 37 3.94 4.28 -7.70
C ILE A 37 4.54 4.39 -6.27
N PRO A 38 3.74 4.65 -5.21
CA PRO A 38 4.26 4.72 -3.84
C PRO A 38 4.86 3.39 -3.37
N ILE A 39 4.28 2.25 -3.80
CA ILE A 39 4.82 0.92 -3.52
C ILE A 39 6.23 0.80 -4.14
N ILE A 40 6.37 1.09 -5.44
CA ILE A 40 7.65 1.03 -6.14
C ILE A 40 8.67 1.96 -5.49
N HIS A 41 8.29 3.19 -5.17
CA HIS A 41 9.15 4.16 -4.51
C HIS A 41 9.68 3.63 -3.15
N SER A 42 8.78 3.17 -2.28
CA SER A 42 9.11 2.64 -0.95
C SER A 42 10.06 1.44 -1.01
N PHE A 43 9.84 0.53 -1.96
CA PHE A 43 10.74 -0.61 -2.16
C PHE A 43 12.09 -0.19 -2.72
N SER A 44 12.10 0.72 -3.70
CA SER A 44 13.32 1.23 -4.31
C SER A 44 14.24 1.87 -3.27
N GLU A 45 13.71 2.76 -2.43
CA GLU A 45 14.48 3.38 -1.34
C GLU A 45 15.13 2.35 -0.41
N LYS A 46 14.37 1.31 -0.02
CA LYS A 46 14.89 0.23 0.85
C LYS A 46 16.02 -0.54 0.16
N PHE A 47 15.86 -0.90 -1.11
CA PHE A 47 16.88 -1.63 -1.86
C PHE A 47 18.16 -0.82 -2.06
N TYR A 48 18.04 0.46 -2.43
CA TYR A 48 19.22 1.34 -2.55
C TYR A 48 19.89 1.56 -1.19
N GLY A 49 19.11 1.74 -0.12
CA GLY A 49 19.63 1.84 1.24
C GLY A 49 20.40 0.58 1.67
N MET A 50 19.90 -0.61 1.33
CA MET A 50 20.59 -1.88 1.60
C MET A 50 21.89 -2.03 0.81
N ARG A 51 21.89 -1.67 -0.48
CA ARG A 51 23.10 -1.67 -1.31
C ARG A 51 24.18 -0.76 -0.73
N ASN A 52 23.80 0.44 -0.29
CA ASN A 52 24.73 1.40 0.31
C ASN A 52 25.34 0.87 1.63
N LYS A 53 24.56 0.13 2.43
CA LYS A 53 25.08 -0.55 3.63
C LYS A 53 26.09 -1.64 3.26
N LEU A 54 25.77 -2.53 2.32
CA LEU A 54 26.68 -3.59 1.89
C LEU A 54 28.02 -3.04 1.37
N LEU A 55 27.97 -1.99 0.56
CA LEU A 55 29.17 -1.32 0.04
C LEU A 55 30.00 -0.65 1.15
N LYS A 56 29.36 -0.16 2.22
CA LYS A 56 30.05 0.42 3.37
C LYS A 56 30.79 -0.62 4.21
N TYR A 57 30.24 -1.83 4.37
CA TYR A 57 30.88 -2.92 5.13
C TYR A 57 31.92 -3.71 4.34
N SER A 58 31.95 -3.55 3.01
CA SER A 58 32.96 -4.16 2.13
C SER A 58 34.25 -3.33 2.01
N LYS A 59 34.34 -2.18 2.69
CA LYS A 59 35.51 -1.32 2.80
C LYS A 59 36.04 -1.35 4.23
#